data_AF-A0A3P7J6F6-F1
#
_entry.id   AF-A0A3P7J6F6-F1
#
_cell.length_a   1.000
_cell.length_b   1.000
_cell.length_c   1.000
_cell.angle_alpha   90.00
_cell.angle_beta   90.00
_cell.angle_gamma   90.00
#
_symmetry.space_group_name_H-M   'P 1'
#
loop_
_entity.id
_entity.type
_entity.pdbx_description
1 polymer ?
#
loop_
_entity_poly.entity_id
_entity_poly.type
_entity_poly.pdbx_seq_one_letter_code
_entity_poly.pdbx_strand_id
1 'polypeptide(L)'
;MDEIAEGQTVTFSADQSTISVKAPTVPEADKMLRRISYVNTQESPVPGHRPWTVETTVECKGGKQLTLPSSKGYIFVEQEADPVLSLSGSVILNIDQHSVKVGTPMISDIQITVSQPEGDGKMKDVTSSHMLDYCKVHLKPSRDMDLEYFSSPASLIAALQIDFEHD
;
A
#
# COMPACT_ATOMS: atom_id res chain seq x y z
N MET A 1 18.92 13.91 -19.36
CA MET A 1 19.94 13.01 -18.82
C MET A 1 21.26 13.44 -19.43
N ASP A 2 22.13 14.10 -18.66
CA ASP A 2 23.51 14.33 -19.13
C ASP A 2 24.24 12.99 -19.05
N GLU A 3 24.68 12.49 -20.20
CA GLU A 3 25.49 11.28 -20.32
C GLU A 3 26.78 11.39 -19.49
N ILE A 4 27.25 10.24 -19.02
CA ILE A 4 28.58 10.10 -18.42
C ILE A 4 29.61 10.57 -19.46
N ALA A 5 30.39 11.59 -19.14
CA ALA A 5 31.34 12.16 -20.08
C ALA A 5 32.56 11.24 -20.27
N GLU A 6 33.31 11.44 -21.35
CA GLU A 6 34.49 10.65 -21.67
C GLU A 6 35.50 10.68 -20.51
N GLY A 7 35.93 9.51 -20.04
CA GLY A 7 36.85 9.37 -18.89
C GLY A 7 36.18 9.32 -17.51
N GLN A 8 34.85 9.42 -17.43
CA GLN A 8 34.08 9.19 -16.20
C GLN A 8 33.58 7.73 -16.16
N THR A 9 33.59 7.11 -14.97
CA THR A 9 33.03 5.77 -14.77
C THR A 9 32.33 5.66 -13.42
N VAL A 10 31.18 4.99 -13.40
CA VAL A 10 30.47 4.63 -12.16
C VAL A 10 30.35 3.11 -12.14
N THR A 11 30.72 2.50 -11.03
CA THR A 11 30.59 1.06 -10.80
C THR A 11 29.89 0.80 -9.48
N PHE A 12 29.02 -0.20 -9.49
CA PHE A 12 28.26 -0.65 -8.32
C PHE A 12 28.76 -2.03 -7.91
N SER A 13 28.82 -2.30 -6.61
CA SER A 13 29.01 -3.66 -6.10
C SER A 13 27.79 -4.54 -6.45
N ALA A 14 27.97 -5.86 -6.41
CA ALA A 14 26.91 -6.82 -6.77
C ALA A 14 25.66 -6.70 -5.86
N ASP A 15 25.86 -6.32 -4.61
CA ASP A 15 24.81 -6.06 -3.61
C ASP A 15 24.32 -4.60 -3.62
N GLN A 16 24.86 -3.76 -4.51
CA GLN A 16 24.55 -2.33 -4.66
C GLN A 16 24.79 -1.50 -3.39
N SER A 17 25.58 -1.99 -2.43
CA SER A 17 25.94 -1.27 -1.20
C SER A 17 27.09 -0.28 -1.36
N THR A 18 27.94 -0.48 -2.37
CA THR A 18 29.13 0.32 -2.63
C THR A 18 29.06 0.93 -4.03
N ILE A 19 29.36 2.23 -4.11
CA ILE A 19 29.41 2.99 -5.36
C ILE A 19 30.82 3.55 -5.53
N SER A 20 31.47 3.20 -6.63
CA SER A 20 32.79 3.72 -7.00
C SER A 20 32.66 4.66 -8.18
N VAL A 21 33.05 5.92 -7.97
CA VAL A 21 33.02 7.00 -8.96
C VAL A 21 34.44 7.39 -9.34
N LYS A 22 34.74 7.38 -10.63
CA LYS A 22 36.00 7.86 -11.19
C LYS A 22 35.73 9.03 -12.13
N ALA A 23 36.48 10.12 -11.94
CA ALA A 23 36.45 11.29 -12.80
C ALA A 23 37.87 11.83 -13.00
N PRO A 24 38.17 12.51 -14.12
CA PRO A 24 39.50 13.03 -14.40
C PRO A 24 39.88 14.23 -13.52
N THR A 25 38.89 15.00 -13.03
CA THR A 25 39.10 16.19 -12.21
C THR A 25 38.22 16.19 -10.94
N VAL A 26 38.68 16.90 -9.89
CA VAL A 26 37.94 17.03 -8.62
C VAL A 26 36.56 17.69 -8.80
N PRO A 27 36.40 18.78 -9.58
CA PRO A 27 35.08 19.40 -9.80
C PRO A 27 34.08 18.47 -10.51
N GLU A 28 34.57 17.61 -11.41
CA GLU A 28 33.73 16.61 -12.05
C GLU A 28 33.31 15.50 -11.09
N ALA A 29 34.24 15.03 -10.24
CA ALA A 29 33.90 14.09 -9.18
C ALA A 29 32.81 14.65 -8.24
N ASP A 30 32.93 15.93 -7.83
CA ASP A 30 31.90 16.59 -7.01
C ASP A 30 30.54 16.63 -7.70
N LYS A 31 30.50 16.98 -9.00
CA LYS A 31 29.27 16.95 -9.80
C LYS A 31 28.65 15.55 -9.89
N MET A 32 29.46 14.50 -10.01
CA MET A 32 28.97 13.12 -10.05
C MET A 32 28.42 12.68 -8.69
N LEU A 33 29.12 13.00 -7.59
CA LEU A 33 28.68 12.65 -6.24
C LEU A 33 27.33 13.28 -5.87
N ARG A 34 27.08 14.53 -6.29
CA ARG A 34 25.79 15.21 -6.09
C ARG A 34 24.60 14.53 -6.76
N ARG A 35 24.84 13.61 -7.71
CA ARG A 35 23.80 12.87 -8.43
C ARG A 35 23.50 11.51 -7.81
N ILE A 36 24.26 11.08 -6.81
CA ILE A 36 24.02 9.81 -6.13
C ILE A 36 22.80 9.97 -5.23
N SER A 37 21.80 9.13 -5.45
CA SER A 37 20.61 9.03 -4.61
C SER A 37 20.33 7.58 -4.24
N TYR A 38 19.79 7.40 -3.05
CA TYR A 38 19.18 6.14 -2.64
C TYR A 38 17.69 6.19 -2.97
N VAL A 39 17.18 5.15 -3.61
CA VAL A 39 15.76 4.98 -3.91
C VAL A 39 15.31 3.63 -3.38
N ASN A 40 14.32 3.63 -2.50
CA ASN A 40 13.63 2.41 -2.11
C ASN A 40 12.56 2.09 -3.15
N THR A 41 12.70 0.97 -3.86
CA THR A 41 11.77 0.54 -4.92
C THR A 41 10.70 -0.42 -4.42
N GLN A 42 10.65 -0.70 -3.11
CA GLN A 42 9.64 -1.58 -2.53
C GLN A 42 8.28 -0.88 -2.52
N GLU A 43 7.27 -1.54 -3.10
CA GLU A 43 5.88 -1.04 -3.17
C GLU A 43 5.27 -0.86 -1.77
N SER A 44 5.57 -1.78 -0.85
CA SER A 44 5.19 -1.70 0.57
C SER A 44 6.45 -1.78 1.45
N PRO A 45 7.04 -0.64 1.83
CA PRO A 45 8.24 -0.61 2.66
C PRO A 45 8.01 -1.27 4.02
N VAL A 46 8.90 -2.19 4.41
CA VAL A 46 8.83 -2.80 5.75
C VAL A 46 9.05 -1.72 6.83
N PRO A 47 8.12 -1.55 7.79
CA PRO A 47 8.25 -0.56 8.85
C PRO A 47 9.49 -0.79 9.71
N GLY A 48 10.04 0.29 10.28
CA GLY A 48 11.12 0.22 11.27
C GLY A 48 12.24 1.23 11.08
N HIS A 49 13.24 1.07 11.95
CA HIS A 49 14.41 1.95 12.02
C HIS A 49 15.57 1.36 11.23
N ARG A 50 16.05 2.09 10.23
CA ARG A 50 17.16 1.65 9.39
C ARG A 50 18.34 2.60 9.59
N PRO A 51 19.33 2.25 10.45
CA PRO A 51 20.56 3.01 10.53
C PRO A 51 21.31 2.88 9.21
N TRP A 52 21.92 3.98 8.77
CA TRP A 52 22.82 3.98 7.64
C TRP A 52 24.12 4.68 8.03
N THR A 53 25.22 4.23 7.43
CA THR A 53 26.54 4.84 7.55
C THR A 53 27.10 4.99 6.16
N VAL A 54 27.61 6.19 5.84
CA VAL A 54 28.32 6.49 4.61
C VAL A 54 29.79 6.68 4.97
N GLU A 55 30.63 5.83 4.39
CA GLU A 55 32.08 5.93 4.48
C GLU A 55 32.64 6.25 3.09
N THR A 56 33.56 7.21 3.02
CA THR A 56 34.11 7.66 1.75
C THR A 56 35.63 7.59 1.78
N THR A 57 36.21 6.90 0.80
CA THR A 57 37.65 6.86 0.56
C THR A 57 37.95 7.47 -0.79
N VAL A 58 38.88 8.41 -0.83
CA VAL A 58 39.33 9.10 -2.04
C VAL A 58 40.73 8.61 -2.39
N GLU A 59 40.91 8.08 -3.60
CA GLU A 59 42.23 7.73 -4.13
C GLU A 59 42.70 8.81 -5.12
N CYS A 60 43.84 9.42 -4.80
CA CYS A 60 44.46 10.43 -5.65
C CYS A 60 45.57 9.84 -6.53
N LYS A 61 45.98 10.59 -7.56
CA LYS A 61 47.15 10.24 -8.39
C LYS A 61 48.37 9.94 -7.50
N GLY A 62 49.04 8.83 -7.79
CA GLY A 62 50.19 8.35 -6.99
C GLY A 62 49.84 7.38 -5.86
N GLY A 63 48.61 6.84 -5.83
CA GLY A 63 48.20 5.81 -4.87
C GLY A 63 47.95 6.33 -3.46
N LYS A 64 47.87 7.65 -3.27
CA LYS A 64 47.56 8.25 -1.98
C LYS A 64 46.06 8.12 -1.70
N GLN A 65 45.70 7.38 -0.65
CA GLN A 65 44.32 7.29 -0.17
C GLN A 65 44.06 8.27 0.98
N LEU A 66 42.85 8.84 0.98
CA LEU A 66 42.34 9.74 2.01
C LEU A 66 40.96 9.23 2.44
N THR A 67 40.77 8.97 3.72
CA THR A 67 39.45 8.67 4.29
C THR A 67 38.78 9.97 4.69
N LEU A 68 37.56 10.21 4.19
CA LEU A 68 36.76 11.36 4.61
C LEU A 68 35.95 11.00 5.88
N PRO A 69 35.47 11.99 6.64
CA PRO A 69 34.62 11.74 7.79
C PRO A 69 33.37 10.93 7.41
N SER A 70 33.07 9.90 8.22
CA SER A 70 31.87 9.10 8.04
C SER A 70 30.62 9.90 8.42
N SER A 71 29.57 9.77 7.62
CA SER A 71 28.24 10.32 7.95
C SER A 71 27.33 9.19 8.43
N LYS A 72 26.54 9.43 9.48
CA LYS A 72 25.59 8.47 10.02
C LYS A 72 24.21 9.09 10.08
N GLY A 73 23.19 8.28 9.89
CA GLY A 73 21.82 8.71 10.06
C GLY A 73 20.87 7.53 10.18
N TYR A 74 19.58 7.87 10.19
CA TYR A 74 18.50 6.91 10.31
C TYR A 74 17.43 7.23 9.29
N ILE A 75 16.85 6.18 8.70
CA ILE A 75 15.60 6.25 7.97
C ILE A 75 14.54 5.63 8.88
N PHE A 76 13.47 6.38 9.11
CA PHE A 76 12.29 5.91 9.83
C PHE A 76 11.22 5.59 8.78
N VAL A 77 10.84 4.32 8.71
CA VAL A 77 9.72 3.87 7.89
C VAL A 77 8.56 3.62 8.85
N GLU A 78 7.54 4.45 8.79
CA GLU A 78 6.34 4.29 9.60
C GLU A 78 5.51 3.11 9.11
N GLN A 79 4.83 2.45 10.04
CA GLN A 79 3.84 1.44 9.70
C GLN A 79 2.60 2.14 9.17
N GLU A 80 2.15 1.74 7.98
CA GLU A 80 0.85 2.15 7.48
C GLU A 80 -0.22 1.64 8.46
N ALA A 81 -1.11 2.53 8.86
CA ALA A 81 -2.15 2.20 9.82
C ALA A 81 -3.13 1.16 9.22
N ASP A 82 -3.74 0.34 10.07
CA ASP A 82 -4.67 -0.67 9.57
C ASP A 82 -5.92 -0.01 8.96
N PRO A 83 -6.42 -0.54 7.83
CA PRO A 83 -7.66 -0.05 7.24
C PRO A 83 -8.85 -0.34 8.18
N VAL A 84 -9.83 0.56 8.15
CA VAL A 84 -11.07 0.44 8.93
C VAL A 84 -12.17 -0.11 8.04
N LEU A 85 -12.66 -1.30 8.39
CA LEU A 85 -13.86 -1.89 7.80
C LEU A 85 -15.11 -1.31 8.47
N SER A 86 -15.99 -0.70 7.67
CA SER A 86 -17.24 -0.11 8.14
C SER A 86 -18.44 -0.75 7.46
N LEU A 87 -19.51 -0.95 8.24
CA LEU A 87 -20.81 -1.41 7.77
C LEU A 87 -21.84 -0.32 8.02
N SER A 88 -22.54 0.10 6.96
CA SER A 88 -23.64 1.07 7.04
C SER A 88 -24.90 0.51 6.39
N GLY A 89 -26.06 1.02 6.77
CA GLY A 89 -27.35 0.62 6.24
C GLY A 89 -28.50 1.05 7.15
N SER A 90 -29.73 0.96 6.64
CA SER A 90 -30.92 1.31 7.39
C SER A 90 -31.25 0.23 8.41
N VAL A 91 -31.44 0.63 9.65
CA VAL A 91 -31.86 -0.26 10.75
C VAL A 91 -33.38 -0.39 10.87
N ILE A 92 -34.14 0.50 10.22
CA ILE A 92 -35.60 0.51 10.21
C ILE A 92 -36.06 0.68 8.77
N LEU A 93 -36.94 -0.22 8.32
CA LEU A 93 -37.58 -0.15 7.01
C LEU A 93 -39.04 0.26 7.18
N ASN A 94 -39.43 1.37 6.55
CA ASN A 94 -40.81 1.83 6.50
C ASN A 94 -41.44 1.34 5.19
N ILE A 95 -42.08 0.18 5.22
CA ILE A 95 -42.68 -0.46 4.03
C ILE A 95 -44.21 -0.43 4.14
N ASP A 96 -44.88 -0.12 3.02
CA ASP A 96 -46.33 -0.17 2.95
C ASP A 96 -46.87 -1.61 2.82
N GLN A 97 -48.14 -1.80 3.18
CA GLN A 97 -48.74 -3.14 3.21
C GLN A 97 -48.79 -3.83 1.83
N HIS A 98 -48.83 -3.07 0.73
CA HIS A 98 -48.82 -3.65 -0.61
C HIS A 98 -47.41 -4.19 -0.93
N SER A 99 -46.37 -3.42 -0.63
CA SER A 99 -44.95 -3.81 -0.81
C SER A 99 -44.56 -5.06 0.01
N VAL A 100 -45.13 -5.24 1.21
CA VAL A 100 -44.93 -6.49 1.98
C VAL A 100 -45.53 -7.70 1.26
N LYS A 101 -46.71 -7.57 0.63
CA LYS A 101 -47.39 -8.68 -0.06
C LYS A 101 -46.70 -9.11 -1.34
N VAL A 102 -46.07 -8.18 -2.05
CA VAL A 102 -45.33 -8.47 -3.30
C VAL A 102 -43.88 -8.86 -3.06
N GLY A 103 -43.40 -8.74 -1.82
CA GLY A 103 -42.02 -9.00 -1.42
C GLY A 103 -41.18 -7.72 -1.40
N THR A 104 -40.43 -7.54 -0.32
CA THR A 104 -39.53 -6.40 -0.12
C THR A 104 -38.17 -6.88 0.37
N PRO A 105 -37.04 -6.30 -0.08
CA PRO A 105 -35.73 -6.65 0.43
C PRO A 105 -35.59 -6.24 1.91
N MET A 106 -35.22 -7.20 2.76
CA MET A 106 -35.00 -6.95 4.19
C MET A 106 -33.76 -6.11 4.49
N ILE A 107 -32.79 -6.08 3.57
CA ILE A 107 -31.52 -5.36 3.71
C ILE A 107 -31.25 -4.71 2.35
N SER A 108 -31.83 -3.53 2.12
CA SER A 108 -31.80 -2.88 0.80
C SER A 108 -30.60 -1.97 0.57
N ASP A 109 -29.97 -1.48 1.63
CA ASP A 109 -29.00 -0.38 1.58
C ASP A 109 -27.75 -0.65 2.41
N ILE A 110 -27.45 -1.93 2.68
CA ILE A 110 -26.21 -2.30 3.34
C ILE A 110 -25.02 -1.96 2.45
N GLN A 111 -24.05 -1.26 3.01
CA GLN A 111 -22.80 -0.93 2.35
C GLN A 111 -21.64 -1.34 3.25
N ILE A 112 -20.67 -2.00 2.64
CA ILE A 112 -19.40 -2.32 3.28
C ILE A 112 -18.36 -1.40 2.65
N THR A 113 -17.68 -0.61 3.47
CA THR A 113 -16.62 0.29 3.02
C THR A 113 -15.33 0.00 3.77
N VAL A 114 -14.21 0.12 3.07
CA VAL A 114 -12.87 0.01 3.64
C VAL A 114 -12.21 1.38 3.54
N SER A 115 -11.84 1.95 4.67
CA SER A 115 -11.25 3.29 4.75
C SER A 115 -9.83 3.24 5.30
N GLN A 116 -8.89 3.85 4.59
CA GLN A 116 -7.50 3.97 5.01
C GLN A 116 -7.27 5.32 5.69
N PRO A 117 -6.80 5.36 6.95
CA PRO A 117 -6.37 6.60 7.58
C PRO A 117 -5.13 7.17 6.90
N GLU A 118 -5.20 8.43 6.48
CA GLU A 118 -4.06 9.21 5.96
C GLU A 118 -3.36 9.98 7.07
N GLY A 119 -2.12 10.40 6.84
CA GLY A 119 -1.29 11.11 7.82
C GLY A 119 -1.84 12.48 8.27
N ASP A 120 -2.85 13.03 7.59
CA ASP A 120 -3.55 14.27 7.98
C ASP A 120 -4.83 14.02 8.81
N GLY A 121 -5.10 12.77 9.16
CA GLY A 121 -6.29 12.35 9.91
C GLY A 121 -7.55 12.20 9.05
N LYS A 122 -7.47 12.37 7.73
CA LYS A 122 -8.58 12.04 6.83
C LYS A 122 -8.64 10.54 6.56
N MET A 123 -9.84 10.08 6.23
CA MET A 123 -10.12 8.71 5.81
C MET A 123 -10.28 8.68 4.30
N LYS A 124 -9.46 7.88 3.62
CA LYS A 124 -9.56 7.62 2.18
C LYS A 124 -10.33 6.34 1.94
N ASP A 125 -11.34 6.39 1.08
CA ASP A 125 -12.03 5.18 0.63
C ASP A 125 -11.09 4.35 -0.27
N VAL A 126 -10.82 3.13 0.17
CA VAL A 126 -9.97 2.13 -0.49
C VAL A 126 -10.73 0.81 -0.69
N THR A 127 -12.07 0.86 -0.71
CA THR A 127 -12.92 -0.33 -0.84
C THR A 127 -12.60 -1.13 -2.09
N SER A 128 -12.30 -0.47 -3.22
CA SER A 128 -12.01 -1.13 -4.49
C SER A 128 -10.66 -1.88 -4.54
N SER A 129 -9.74 -1.60 -3.62
CA SER A 129 -8.44 -2.26 -3.55
C SER A 129 -8.39 -3.42 -2.56
N HIS A 130 -9.50 -3.70 -1.86
CA HIS A 130 -9.59 -4.75 -0.86
C HIS A 130 -10.66 -5.77 -1.27
N MET A 131 -10.42 -7.03 -0.90
CA MET A 131 -11.40 -8.11 -1.06
C MET A 131 -11.82 -8.60 0.32
N LEU A 132 -13.10 -8.94 0.46
CA LEU A 132 -13.63 -9.58 1.66
C LEU A 132 -13.52 -11.09 1.50
N ASP A 133 -12.99 -11.77 2.51
CA ASP A 133 -12.87 -13.22 2.50
C ASP A 133 -14.24 -13.89 2.65
N TYR A 134 -15.04 -13.46 3.61
CA TYR A 134 -16.41 -13.94 3.81
C TYR A 134 -17.26 -12.90 4.54
N CYS A 135 -18.58 -13.01 4.41
CA CYS A 135 -19.55 -12.22 5.16
C CYS A 135 -20.69 -13.13 5.61
N LYS A 136 -21.03 -13.10 6.91
CA LYS A 136 -22.14 -13.88 7.47
C LYS A 136 -23.20 -12.94 8.05
N VAL A 137 -24.42 -13.05 7.54
CA VAL A 137 -25.56 -12.25 7.98
C VAL A 137 -26.48 -13.11 8.85
N HIS A 138 -26.83 -12.60 10.02
CA HIS A 138 -27.75 -13.25 10.95
C HIS A 138 -28.97 -12.36 11.21
N LEU A 139 -30.16 -12.88 10.93
CA LEU A 139 -31.43 -12.21 11.23
C LEU A 139 -31.95 -12.68 12.60
N LYS A 140 -32.43 -11.73 13.41
CA LYS A 140 -33.08 -12.01 14.70
C LYS A 140 -34.42 -11.24 14.80
N PRO A 141 -35.57 -11.92 14.95
CA PRO A 141 -35.74 -13.38 14.92
C PRO A 141 -35.33 -13.98 13.57
N SER A 142 -35.08 -15.29 13.54
CA SER A 142 -34.81 -16.00 12.29
C SER A 142 -35.97 -15.82 11.32
N ARG A 143 -35.65 -15.86 10.03
CA ARG A 143 -36.62 -15.75 8.93
C ARG A 143 -37.76 -16.76 9.08
N ASP A 144 -39.00 -16.34 8.82
CA ASP A 144 -40.15 -17.25 8.74
C ASP A 144 -40.10 -18.00 7.39
N MET A 145 -39.79 -19.29 7.41
CA MET A 145 -39.62 -20.08 6.19
C MET A 145 -40.90 -20.23 5.35
N ASP A 146 -42.08 -20.03 5.94
CA ASP A 146 -43.36 -20.16 5.25
C ASP A 146 -43.79 -18.86 4.55
N LEU A 147 -43.25 -17.72 5.01
CA LEU A 147 -43.68 -16.38 4.56
C LEU A 147 -42.58 -15.56 3.90
N GLU A 148 -41.31 -15.83 4.23
CA GLU A 148 -40.18 -15.00 3.84
C GLU A 148 -39.20 -15.81 2.98
N TYR A 149 -38.82 -15.23 1.84
CA TYR A 149 -37.89 -15.84 0.89
C TYR A 149 -36.59 -15.02 0.83
N PHE A 150 -35.45 -15.71 0.82
CA PHE A 150 -34.14 -15.12 0.64
C PHE A 150 -33.55 -15.70 -0.63
N SER A 151 -33.31 -14.83 -1.61
CA SER A 151 -32.58 -15.19 -2.81
C SER A 151 -31.52 -14.16 -3.08
N SER A 152 -30.30 -14.64 -3.26
CA SER A 152 -29.21 -13.89 -3.84
C SER A 152 -29.35 -13.91 -5.38
N PRO A 153 -29.15 -12.79 -6.08
CA PRO A 153 -29.19 -12.77 -7.54
C PRO A 153 -28.06 -13.64 -8.12
N ALA A 154 -28.38 -14.76 -8.77
CA ALA A 154 -27.39 -15.70 -9.28
C ALA A 154 -26.37 -15.07 -10.26
N SER A 155 -26.82 -14.08 -11.04
CA SER A 155 -25.94 -13.30 -11.94
C SER A 155 -24.93 -12.45 -11.18
N LEU A 156 -25.29 -11.93 -10.01
CA LEU A 156 -24.41 -11.13 -9.16
C LEU A 156 -23.39 -12.02 -8.45
N ILE A 157 -23.83 -13.18 -7.95
CA ILE A 157 -22.94 -14.21 -7.38
C ILE A 157 -21.86 -14.61 -8.38
N ALA A 158 -22.29 -14.96 -9.61
CA ALA A 158 -21.38 -15.38 -10.66
C ALA A 158 -20.41 -14.26 -11.09
N ALA A 159 -20.89 -13.01 -11.16
CA ALA A 159 -20.06 -11.86 -11.53
C ALA A 159 -19.03 -11.50 -10.44
N LEU A 160 -19.37 -11.68 -9.16
CA LEU A 160 -18.51 -11.39 -8.02
C LEU A 160 -17.64 -12.58 -7.60
N GLN A 161 -17.79 -13.75 -8.24
CA GLN A 161 -17.05 -14.98 -7.92
C GLN A 161 -17.17 -15.39 -6.44
N ILE A 162 -18.34 -15.16 -5.84
CA ILE A 162 -18.60 -15.51 -4.45
C ILE A 162 -19.27 -16.89 -4.38
N ASP A 163 -18.85 -17.71 -3.44
CA ASP A 163 -19.59 -18.91 -3.06
C ASP A 163 -20.72 -18.54 -2.10
N PHE A 164 -21.90 -19.09 -2.32
CA PHE A 164 -23.09 -18.80 -1.51
C PHE A 164 -23.65 -20.08 -0.92
N GLU A 165 -23.55 -20.20 0.40
CA GLU A 165 -24.02 -21.36 1.17
C GLU A 165 -25.28 -20.98 1.97
N HIS A 166 -26.27 -21.87 1.97
CA HIS A 166 -27.46 -21.75 2.82
C HIS A 166 -27.29 -22.71 4.00
N ASP A 167 -27.28 -22.18 5.22
CA ASP A 167 -27.51 -22.92 6.46
C ASP A 167 -28.87 -22.53 7.06
#